data_AF-A0A1X7G073-F1
#
_entry.id   AF-A0A1X7G073-F1
#
_cell.length_a   1.000
_cell.length_b   1.000
_cell.length_c   1.000
_cell.angle_alpha   90.00
_cell.angle_beta   90.00
_cell.angle_gamma   90.00
#
_symmetry.space_group_name_H-M   'P 1'
#
loop_
_entity.id
_entity.type
_entity.pdbx_description
1 polymer ?
#
loop_
_entity_poly.entity_id
_entity_poly.type
_entity_poly.pdbx_seq_one_letter_code
_entity_poly.pdbx_strand_id
1 'polypeptide(L)'
;MPLTFNGLLAEHGLSPKGVRLLRHAKRQGAAGMSPLQAWRDDRPRFEAYQSTQPAKDRAFFDAPYWASFVAFPPRETMFVGLYRIAKGEERVPAFDCPLTARQVPEGQIDRWATQPHPDFMEFAGKLFIDWGAGTRSWGQRAERRNKPILELRRDDHEETYPGHTAFLRQLSEVEALPPSWVAILRSSRGVYLLTCPATREQYVGAAFAQGGFHERWVQHAGRQGDAIAFRSRAPSDYRVSILEVAGSLATDQDIIVMEQRWKAKLQSREMGLNRN
;
A
#
# COMPACT_ATOMS: atom_id res chain seq x y z
N MET A 1 -20.34 -8.04 -23.76
CA MET A 1 -18.92 -7.76 -24.11
C MET A 1 -18.14 -7.53 -22.83
N PRO A 2 -16.85 -7.89 -22.74
CA PRO A 2 -16.05 -7.56 -21.56
C PRO A 2 -15.97 -6.03 -21.40
N LEU A 3 -15.99 -5.55 -20.16
CA LEU A 3 -15.68 -4.15 -19.84
C LEU A 3 -14.21 -3.89 -20.20
N THR A 4 -13.94 -2.79 -20.89
CA THR A 4 -12.58 -2.47 -21.36
C THR A 4 -12.24 -1.02 -21.14
N PHE A 5 -10.96 -0.72 -20.98
CA PHE A 5 -10.49 0.64 -20.78
C PHE A 5 -10.81 1.55 -21.97
N ASN A 6 -10.75 1.05 -23.21
CA ASN A 6 -11.17 1.86 -24.37
C ASN A 6 -12.68 2.12 -24.39
N GLY A 7 -13.50 1.22 -23.83
CA GLY A 7 -14.92 1.46 -23.61
C GLY A 7 -15.13 2.62 -22.64
N LEU A 8 -14.44 2.60 -21.50
CA LEU A 8 -14.48 3.68 -20.51
C LEU A 8 -14.04 5.04 -21.11
N LEU A 9 -12.98 5.04 -21.93
CA LEU A 9 -12.55 6.24 -22.65
C LEU A 9 -13.66 6.76 -23.58
N ALA A 10 -14.29 5.88 -24.37
CA ALA A 10 -15.33 6.25 -25.32
C ALA A 10 -16.60 6.78 -24.63
N GLU A 11 -16.98 6.21 -23.48
CA GLU A 11 -18.09 6.70 -22.65
C GLU A 11 -17.87 8.13 -22.17
N HIS A 12 -16.62 8.54 -21.96
CA HIS A 12 -16.23 9.91 -21.61
C HIS A 12 -15.84 10.77 -22.84
N GLY A 13 -16.17 10.33 -24.06
CA GLY A 13 -15.92 11.08 -25.29
C GLY A 13 -14.44 11.14 -25.71
N LEU A 14 -13.57 10.29 -25.15
CA LEU A 14 -12.15 10.27 -25.46
C LEU A 14 -11.81 9.20 -26.52
N SER A 15 -11.13 9.61 -27.58
CA SER A 15 -10.65 8.71 -28.63
C SER A 15 -9.39 7.95 -28.18
N PRO A 16 -9.37 6.60 -28.21
CA PRO A 16 -8.18 5.82 -27.84
C PRO A 16 -6.92 6.17 -28.64
N LYS A 17 -7.05 6.70 -29.87
CA LYS A 17 -5.89 7.14 -30.69
C LYS A 17 -5.05 8.23 -30.00
N GLY A 18 -5.70 9.06 -29.18
CA GLY A 18 -5.08 10.15 -28.43
C GLY A 18 -4.49 9.74 -27.08
N VAL A 19 -4.58 8.47 -26.70
CA VAL A 19 -4.23 8.01 -25.34
C VAL A 19 -2.99 7.11 -25.37
N ARG A 20 -2.01 7.42 -24.51
CA ARG A 20 -0.89 6.52 -24.18
C ARG A 20 -1.15 5.84 -22.85
N LEU A 21 -0.92 4.53 -22.79
CA LEU A 21 -1.00 3.74 -21.56
C LEU A 21 0.41 3.61 -20.98
N LEU A 22 0.62 4.08 -19.76
CA LEU A 22 1.93 4.07 -19.09
C LEU A 22 1.84 3.22 -17.81
N ARG A 23 2.55 2.09 -17.76
CA ARG A 23 2.64 1.23 -16.57
C ARG A 23 3.96 1.44 -15.85
N HIS A 24 3.89 2.11 -14.71
CA HIS A 24 5.02 2.35 -13.84
C HIS A 24 5.23 1.14 -12.92
N ALA A 25 6.44 0.62 -12.89
CA ALA A 25 6.82 -0.46 -12.00
C ALA A 25 8.23 -0.21 -11.49
N LYS A 26 8.46 -0.49 -10.20
CA LYS A 26 9.81 -0.47 -9.65
C LYS A 26 10.55 -1.71 -10.18
N ARG A 27 11.77 -1.51 -10.70
CA ARG A 27 12.65 -2.65 -11.03
C ARG A 27 13.02 -3.38 -9.74
N GLN A 28 13.01 -4.70 -9.79
CA GLN A 28 13.43 -5.53 -8.66
C GLN A 28 14.85 -5.15 -8.23
N GLY A 29 15.07 -4.95 -6.92
CA GLY A 29 16.37 -4.55 -6.37
C GLY A 29 16.77 -3.08 -6.57
N ALA A 30 15.95 -2.25 -7.22
CA ALA A 30 16.25 -0.82 -7.31
C ALA A 30 16.10 -0.13 -5.94
N ALA A 31 17.02 0.77 -5.61
CA ALA A 31 16.89 1.65 -4.45
C ALA A 31 15.79 2.72 -4.70
N GLY A 32 15.33 3.36 -3.62
CA GLY A 32 14.34 4.46 -3.68
C GLY A 32 12.89 4.00 -3.54
N MET A 33 11.98 4.95 -3.74
CA MET A 33 10.53 4.78 -3.56
C MET A 33 9.89 4.11 -4.78
N SER A 34 8.94 3.21 -4.57
CA SER A 34 8.17 2.65 -5.69
C SER A 34 7.14 3.66 -6.23
N PRO A 35 6.76 3.60 -7.53
CA PRO A 35 5.70 4.46 -8.06
C PRO A 35 4.36 4.32 -7.31
N LEU A 36 4.03 3.12 -6.83
CA LEU A 36 2.84 2.89 -6.00
C LEU A 36 2.93 3.62 -4.66
N GLN A 37 4.06 3.53 -3.95
CA GLN A 37 4.28 4.26 -2.70
C GLN A 37 4.24 5.76 -2.91
N ALA A 38 4.90 6.27 -3.96
CA ALA A 38 4.86 7.69 -4.28
C ALA A 38 3.44 8.16 -4.59
N TRP A 39 2.68 7.39 -5.40
CA TRP A 39 1.30 7.75 -5.71
C TRP A 39 0.41 7.84 -4.47
N ARG A 40 0.58 6.88 -3.53
CA ARG A 40 -0.23 6.77 -2.31
C ARG A 40 0.16 7.78 -1.24
N ASP A 41 1.46 7.95 -1.00
CA ASP A 41 1.99 8.65 0.17
C ASP A 41 2.50 10.07 -0.16
N ASP A 42 2.81 10.37 -1.44
CA ASP A 42 3.39 11.64 -1.90
C ASP A 42 3.01 11.94 -3.37
N ARG A 43 1.73 12.26 -3.57
CA ARG A 43 1.13 12.47 -4.89
C ARG A 43 1.93 13.45 -5.77
N PRO A 44 2.38 14.63 -5.28
CA PRO A 44 3.18 15.56 -6.08
C PRO A 44 4.49 14.95 -6.58
N ARG A 45 5.14 14.09 -5.78
CA ARG A 45 6.38 13.42 -6.17
C ARG A 45 6.15 12.37 -7.26
N PHE A 46 5.04 11.64 -7.23
CA PHE A 46 4.65 10.77 -8.33
C PHE A 46 4.39 11.56 -9.62
N GLU A 47 3.68 12.68 -9.52
CA GLU A 47 3.37 13.54 -10.67
C GLU A 47 4.63 14.16 -11.30
N ALA A 48 5.56 14.64 -10.47
CA ALA A 48 6.87 15.12 -10.92
C ALA A 48 7.69 14.01 -11.60
N TYR A 49 7.58 12.76 -11.13
CA TYR A 49 8.24 11.63 -11.78
C TYR A 49 7.62 11.31 -13.15
N GLN A 50 6.29 11.13 -13.22
CA GLN A 50 5.65 10.71 -14.48
C GLN A 50 5.68 11.80 -15.56
N SER A 51 5.83 13.08 -15.19
CA SER A 51 5.91 14.18 -16.15
C SER A 51 7.23 14.22 -16.91
N THR A 52 8.25 13.46 -16.48
CA THR A 52 9.56 13.40 -17.11
C THR A 52 9.69 12.16 -18.00
N GLN A 53 10.02 12.35 -19.28
CA GLN A 53 10.09 11.26 -20.26
C GLN A 53 11.32 11.32 -21.16
N PRO A 54 11.87 10.19 -21.64
CA PRO A 54 13.04 10.19 -22.52
C PRO A 54 12.83 11.01 -23.80
N ALA A 55 13.72 11.97 -24.06
CA ALA A 55 13.64 12.85 -25.22
C ALA A 55 13.73 12.07 -26.55
N LYS A 56 14.43 10.94 -26.55
CA LYS A 56 14.52 10.04 -27.72
C LYS A 56 13.17 9.45 -28.15
N ASP A 57 12.22 9.37 -27.22
CA ASP A 57 10.90 8.76 -27.42
C ASP A 57 9.79 9.83 -27.49
N ARG A 58 10.16 11.12 -27.66
CA ARG A 58 9.24 12.27 -27.65
C ARG A 58 8.01 12.08 -28.52
N ALA A 59 8.17 11.56 -29.74
CA ALA A 59 7.05 11.34 -30.66
C ALA A 59 6.01 10.31 -30.15
N PHE A 60 6.41 9.41 -29.23
CA PHE A 60 5.47 8.53 -28.54
C PHE A 60 4.68 9.29 -27.47
N PHE A 61 5.36 10.13 -26.69
CA PHE A 61 4.80 10.89 -25.57
C PHE A 61 3.99 12.11 -25.99
N ASP A 62 4.24 12.66 -27.18
CA ASP A 62 3.44 13.71 -27.80
C ASP A 62 2.05 13.16 -28.19
N ALA A 63 1.17 13.12 -27.20
CA ALA A 63 -0.19 12.62 -27.28
C ALA A 63 -1.07 13.42 -26.33
N PRO A 64 -2.33 13.73 -26.68
CA PRO A 64 -3.20 14.56 -25.86
C PRO A 64 -3.41 14.04 -24.43
N TYR A 65 -3.37 12.71 -24.24
CA TYR A 65 -3.63 12.09 -22.95
C TYR A 65 -2.65 10.97 -22.62
N TRP A 66 -2.27 10.90 -21.34
CA TRP A 66 -1.64 9.72 -20.76
C TRP A 66 -2.55 9.11 -19.69
N ALA A 67 -2.83 7.82 -19.82
CA ALA A 67 -3.43 7.00 -18.80
C ALA A 67 -2.31 6.29 -18.04
N SER A 68 -2.12 6.65 -16.78
CA SER A 68 -1.05 6.14 -15.95
C SER A 68 -1.56 5.01 -15.07
N PHE A 69 -0.71 3.99 -14.91
CA PHE A 69 -0.97 2.79 -14.14
C PHE A 69 0.25 2.43 -13.30
N VAL A 70 0.04 1.73 -12.18
CA VAL A 70 1.13 1.19 -11.36
C VAL A 70 0.99 -0.33 -11.21
N ALA A 71 2.13 -1.01 -11.12
CA ALA A 71 2.15 -2.42 -10.73
C ALA A 71 1.66 -2.57 -9.27
N PHE A 72 0.61 -3.37 -9.07
CA PHE A 72 0.01 -3.65 -7.77
C PHE A 72 0.22 -5.15 -7.44
N PRO A 73 0.94 -5.50 -6.35
CA PRO A 73 1.20 -6.90 -6.02
C PRO A 73 -0.09 -7.67 -5.67
N PRO A 74 -0.18 -8.98 -6.01
CA PRO A 74 0.88 -9.81 -6.58
C PRO A 74 1.00 -9.75 -8.12
N ARG A 75 -0.03 -9.41 -8.91
CA ARG A 75 0.05 -9.36 -10.39
C ARG A 75 -0.91 -8.37 -11.07
N GLU A 76 -1.43 -7.40 -10.33
CA GLU A 76 -2.45 -6.48 -10.83
C GLU A 76 -1.81 -5.21 -11.41
N THR A 77 -2.57 -4.50 -12.24
CA THR A 77 -2.19 -3.19 -12.76
C THR A 77 -3.30 -2.20 -12.45
N MET A 78 -3.03 -1.33 -11.50
CA MET A 78 -3.99 -0.37 -10.96
C MET A 78 -3.89 0.95 -11.72
N PHE A 79 -5.03 1.49 -12.13
CA PHE A 79 -5.14 2.80 -12.74
C PHE A 79 -4.93 3.89 -11.67
N VAL A 80 -4.10 4.89 -12.00
CA VAL A 80 -3.70 5.94 -11.06
C VAL A 80 -4.03 7.35 -11.54
N GLY A 81 -4.54 7.48 -12.76
CA GLY A 81 -5.06 8.74 -13.28
C GLY A 81 -4.96 8.82 -14.80
N LEU A 82 -5.82 9.65 -15.38
CA LEU A 82 -5.71 10.13 -16.74
C LEU A 82 -5.25 11.59 -16.69
N TYR A 83 -4.32 11.95 -17.56
CA TYR A 83 -3.72 13.27 -17.58
C TYR A 83 -3.84 13.87 -18.98
N ARG A 84 -4.29 15.13 -19.06
CA ARG A 84 -4.12 15.99 -20.22
C ARG A 84 -2.65 16.39 -20.31
N ILE A 85 -2.10 16.30 -21.51
CA ILE A 85 -0.69 16.56 -21.77
C ILE A 85 -0.56 17.75 -22.70
N ALA A 86 0.26 18.70 -22.28
CA ALA A 86 0.74 19.79 -23.11
C ALA A 86 2.27 19.76 -23.18
N LYS A 87 2.81 20.38 -24.21
CA LYS A 87 4.26 20.58 -24.31
C LYS A 87 4.73 21.36 -23.08
N GLY A 88 5.80 20.88 -22.46
CA GLY A 88 6.49 21.57 -21.38
C GLY A 88 7.89 21.99 -21.85
N GLU A 89 8.89 21.57 -21.09
CA GLU A 89 10.31 21.88 -21.34
C GLU A 89 10.98 20.72 -22.07
N GLU A 90 11.65 21.00 -23.18
CA GLU A 90 12.44 20.01 -23.90
C GLU A 90 13.86 19.97 -23.36
N ARG A 91 14.46 18.77 -23.30
CA ARG A 91 15.90 18.59 -22.98
C ARG A 91 16.31 19.33 -21.70
N VAL A 92 15.61 19.03 -20.61
CA VAL A 92 15.77 19.75 -19.33
C VAL A 92 17.20 19.64 -18.77
N PRO A 93 17.61 20.60 -17.91
CA PRO A 93 18.86 20.51 -17.15
C PRO A 93 18.96 19.22 -16.31
N ALA A 94 20.17 18.90 -15.87
CA ALA A 94 20.39 17.76 -15.00
C ALA A 94 19.58 17.87 -13.68
N PHE A 95 19.00 16.77 -13.24
CA PHE A 95 18.19 16.71 -12.02
C PHE A 95 18.23 15.32 -11.40
N ASP A 96 17.83 15.19 -10.14
CA ASP A 96 17.68 13.89 -9.49
C ASP A 96 16.29 13.32 -9.74
N CYS A 97 16.23 12.08 -10.22
CA CYS A 97 14.98 11.36 -10.40
C CYS A 97 14.18 11.37 -9.08
N PRO A 98 12.93 11.87 -9.07
CA PRO A 98 12.17 12.04 -7.84
C PRO A 98 12.02 10.73 -7.05
N LEU A 99 11.89 9.59 -7.72
CA LEU A 99 11.66 8.31 -7.03
C LEU A 99 12.95 7.61 -6.59
N THR A 100 14.02 7.71 -7.38
CA THR A 100 15.23 6.90 -7.16
C THR A 100 16.42 7.71 -6.68
N ALA A 101 16.32 9.04 -6.62
CA ALA A 101 17.45 9.96 -6.36
C ALA A 101 18.66 9.71 -7.28
N ARG A 102 18.41 9.12 -8.46
CA ARG A 102 19.46 8.86 -9.45
C ARG A 102 19.61 10.11 -10.29
N GLN A 103 20.84 10.56 -10.46
CA GLN A 103 21.16 11.67 -11.33
C GLN A 103 20.75 11.36 -12.79
N VAL A 104 19.99 12.26 -13.37
CA VAL A 104 19.59 12.28 -14.78
C VAL A 104 20.43 13.35 -15.47
N PRO A 105 21.23 13.00 -16.50
CA PRO A 105 22.03 13.98 -17.22
C PRO A 105 21.16 14.96 -18.01
N GLU A 106 21.70 16.16 -18.22
CA GLU A 106 21.10 17.19 -19.05
C GLU A 106 20.79 16.69 -20.47
N GLY A 107 19.66 17.15 -21.01
CA GLY A 107 19.30 16.98 -22.41
C GLY A 107 18.82 15.58 -22.82
N GLN A 108 18.73 14.63 -21.89
CA GLN A 108 18.22 13.27 -22.15
C GLN A 108 16.71 13.12 -21.95
N ILE A 109 16.09 14.03 -21.20
CA ILE A 109 14.71 13.97 -20.76
C ILE A 109 13.98 15.25 -21.20
N ASP A 110 12.72 15.10 -21.58
CA ASP A 110 11.75 16.19 -21.68
C ASP A 110 10.84 16.18 -20.46
N ARG A 111 10.39 17.36 -20.03
CA ARG A 111 9.37 17.53 -18.99
C ARG A 111 8.08 18.02 -19.63
N TRP A 112 7.00 17.32 -19.36
CA TRP A 112 5.69 17.60 -19.93
C TRP A 112 4.80 18.30 -18.91
N ALA A 113 3.95 19.20 -19.38
CA ALA A 113 2.90 19.75 -18.53
C ALA A 113 1.76 18.71 -18.45
N THR A 114 1.51 18.20 -17.24
CA THR A 114 0.49 17.18 -16.99
C THR A 114 -0.60 17.72 -16.09
N GLN A 115 -1.86 17.62 -16.51
CA GLN A 115 -3.02 18.03 -15.71
C GLN A 115 -3.98 16.85 -15.53
N PRO A 116 -4.36 16.45 -14.30
CA PRO A 116 -5.34 15.40 -14.09
C PRO A 116 -6.67 15.68 -14.82
N HIS A 117 -7.26 14.66 -15.42
CA HIS A 117 -8.58 14.74 -16.02
C HIS A 117 -9.65 14.54 -14.93
N PRO A 118 -10.52 15.53 -14.66
CA PRO A 118 -11.47 15.46 -13.54
C PRO A 118 -12.36 14.21 -13.56
N ASP A 119 -12.94 13.90 -14.72
CA ASP A 119 -13.87 12.76 -14.88
C ASP A 119 -13.22 11.39 -14.66
N PHE A 120 -11.89 11.31 -14.66
CA PHE A 120 -11.18 10.05 -14.42
C PHE A 120 -10.60 9.94 -13.00
N MET A 121 -10.73 10.98 -12.18
CA MET A 121 -10.24 10.95 -10.81
C MET A 121 -10.96 9.89 -9.97
N GLU A 122 -12.25 9.65 -10.24
CA GLU A 122 -13.04 8.66 -9.50
C GLU A 122 -12.54 7.22 -9.68
N PHE A 123 -11.87 6.90 -10.78
CA PHE A 123 -11.36 5.56 -11.05
C PHE A 123 -9.96 5.32 -10.47
N ALA A 124 -9.25 6.39 -10.09
CA ALA A 124 -7.88 6.29 -9.60
C ALA A 124 -7.85 5.50 -8.28
N GLY A 125 -6.99 4.47 -8.22
CA GLY A 125 -6.89 3.56 -7.08
C GLY A 125 -7.97 2.47 -7.01
N LYS A 126 -8.98 2.53 -7.89
CA LYS A 126 -10.14 1.63 -7.86
C LYS A 126 -10.23 0.72 -9.07
N LEU A 127 -9.78 1.21 -10.22
CA LEU A 127 -9.85 0.50 -11.48
C LEU A 127 -8.59 -0.36 -11.68
N PHE A 128 -8.78 -1.65 -11.92
CA PHE A 128 -7.72 -2.60 -12.22
C PHE A 128 -7.92 -3.20 -13.61
N ILE A 129 -6.82 -3.27 -14.36
CA ILE A 129 -6.82 -3.79 -15.73
C ILE A 129 -5.85 -4.95 -15.90
N ASP A 130 -6.13 -5.79 -16.89
CA ASP A 130 -5.15 -6.75 -17.37
C ASP A 130 -4.17 -6.04 -18.32
N TRP A 131 -2.91 -5.91 -17.89
CA TRP A 131 -1.85 -5.37 -18.75
C TRP A 131 -1.45 -6.34 -19.87
N GLY A 132 -1.69 -7.63 -19.68
CA GLY A 132 -1.29 -8.74 -20.55
C GLY A 132 0.19 -9.14 -20.40
N ALA A 133 0.61 -10.14 -21.18
CA ALA A 133 1.98 -10.66 -21.21
C ALA A 133 3.06 -9.63 -21.63
N GLY A 134 2.65 -8.42 -22.04
CA GLY A 134 3.49 -7.31 -22.45
C GLY A 134 4.16 -6.53 -21.31
N THR A 135 4.50 -7.17 -20.18
CA THR A 135 5.19 -6.51 -19.05
C THR A 135 6.57 -5.95 -19.41
N ARG A 136 7.13 -6.33 -20.57
CA ARG A 136 8.37 -5.79 -21.14
C ARG A 136 8.21 -4.37 -21.73
N SER A 137 7.00 -4.00 -22.15
CA SER A 137 6.71 -2.69 -22.73
C SER A 137 5.82 -1.90 -21.76
N TRP A 138 6.46 -0.98 -21.07
CA TRP A 138 5.84 -0.13 -20.05
C TRP A 138 4.96 0.98 -20.67
N GLY A 139 5.23 1.40 -21.92
CA GLY A 139 4.43 2.36 -22.68
C GLY A 139 3.71 1.70 -23.87
N GLN A 140 2.39 1.84 -23.96
CA GLN A 140 1.56 1.28 -25.04
C GLN A 140 0.59 2.32 -25.60
N ARG A 141 0.01 2.05 -26.77
CA ARG A 141 -1.00 2.91 -27.41
C ARG A 141 -2.39 2.29 -27.24
N ALA A 142 -3.36 3.04 -26.73
CA ALA A 142 -4.66 2.50 -26.35
C ALA A 142 -5.43 1.94 -27.56
N GLU A 143 -5.33 2.56 -28.73
CA GLU A 143 -5.97 2.09 -29.96
C GLU A 143 -5.45 0.73 -30.46
N ARG A 144 -4.24 0.34 -30.08
CA ARG A 144 -3.63 -0.96 -30.46
C ARG A 144 -3.73 -2.02 -29.37
N ARG A 145 -4.05 -1.61 -28.13
CA ARG A 145 -3.96 -2.44 -26.93
C ARG A 145 -5.13 -2.14 -26.01
N ASN A 146 -6.33 -2.55 -26.42
CA ASN A 146 -7.49 -2.46 -25.56
C ASN A 146 -7.30 -3.36 -24.32
N LYS A 147 -7.46 -2.79 -23.13
CA LYS A 147 -7.19 -3.47 -21.86
C LYS A 147 -8.50 -3.95 -21.23
N PRO A 148 -8.67 -5.26 -20.98
CA PRO A 148 -9.78 -5.74 -20.16
C PRO A 148 -9.74 -5.11 -18.78
N ILE A 149 -10.90 -4.66 -18.29
CA ILE A 149 -11.07 -4.26 -16.90
C ILE A 149 -11.30 -5.55 -16.10
N LEU A 150 -10.46 -5.77 -15.08
CA LEU A 150 -10.53 -6.94 -14.20
C LEU A 150 -11.44 -6.66 -13.01
N GLU A 151 -11.32 -5.46 -12.44
CA GLU A 151 -12.00 -5.08 -11.21
C GLU A 151 -12.23 -3.57 -11.20
N LEU A 152 -13.39 -3.14 -10.71
CA LEU A 152 -13.65 -1.77 -10.30
C LEU A 152 -14.09 -1.80 -8.85
N ARG A 153 -13.20 -1.37 -7.96
CA ARG A 153 -13.48 -1.31 -6.52
C ARG A 153 -14.39 -0.12 -6.25
N ARG A 154 -15.28 -0.27 -5.27
CA ARG A 154 -15.98 0.87 -4.72
C ARG A 154 -14.98 1.73 -3.95
N ASP A 155 -15.39 2.95 -3.66
CA ASP A 155 -14.63 3.95 -2.92
C ASP A 155 -14.21 3.55 -1.51
N ASP A 156 -14.31 2.27 -1.14
CA ASP A 156 -14.14 1.76 0.21
C ASP A 156 -12.89 2.39 0.81
N HIS A 157 -13.19 3.44 1.59
CA HIS A 157 -12.48 4.01 2.70
C HIS A 157 -11.39 3.06 3.17
N GLU A 158 -10.24 3.56 3.65
CA GLU A 158 -9.43 2.84 4.63
C GLU A 158 -10.34 1.88 5.41
N GLU A 159 -10.15 0.56 5.25
CA GLU A 159 -11.09 -0.45 5.76
C GLU A 159 -11.68 0.06 7.08
N THR A 160 -13.00 0.15 7.24
CA THR A 160 -13.51 0.74 8.49
C THR A 160 -12.94 -0.07 9.65
N TYR A 161 -12.34 0.61 10.63
CA TYR A 161 -11.75 -0.07 11.77
C TYR A 161 -12.79 -1.04 12.35
N PRO A 162 -12.51 -2.35 12.42
CA PRO A 162 -13.52 -3.37 12.71
C PRO A 162 -14.06 -3.26 14.15
N GLY A 163 -13.49 -2.38 14.96
CA GLY A 163 -13.66 -2.35 16.40
C GLY A 163 -12.70 -3.31 17.08
N HIS A 164 -12.35 -3.04 18.34
CA HIS A 164 -11.37 -3.84 19.06
C HIS A 164 -11.78 -5.31 19.17
N THR A 165 -13.07 -5.59 19.40
CA THR A 165 -13.61 -6.95 19.54
C THR A 165 -13.46 -7.80 18.28
N ALA A 166 -13.58 -7.19 17.10
CA ALA A 166 -13.47 -7.90 15.82
C ALA A 166 -12.08 -7.76 15.18
N PHE A 167 -11.11 -7.15 15.88
CA PHE A 167 -9.77 -6.96 15.36
C PHE A 167 -9.00 -8.29 15.30
N LEU A 168 -8.62 -8.68 14.07
CA LEU A 168 -7.78 -9.86 13.80
C LEU A 168 -6.93 -9.62 12.56
N ARG A 169 -5.60 -9.63 12.69
CA ARG A 169 -4.65 -9.43 11.57
C ARG A 169 -3.42 -10.32 11.71
N GLN A 170 -2.64 -10.50 10.64
CA GLN A 170 -1.34 -11.14 10.78
C GLN A 170 -0.40 -10.20 11.54
N LEU A 171 0.45 -10.75 12.39
CA LEU A 171 1.42 -9.95 13.15
C LEU A 171 2.40 -9.24 12.20
N SER A 172 2.74 -9.85 11.06
CA SER A 172 3.58 -9.23 10.02
C SER A 172 2.92 -8.06 9.29
N GLU A 173 1.60 -7.90 9.37
CA GLU A 173 0.86 -6.81 8.71
C GLU A 173 0.77 -5.55 9.60
N VAL A 174 1.12 -5.65 10.88
CA VAL A 174 0.91 -4.59 11.87
C VAL A 174 1.57 -3.27 11.46
N GLU A 175 2.79 -3.31 10.91
CA GLU A 175 3.50 -2.11 10.43
C GLU A 175 2.87 -1.46 9.19
N ALA A 176 2.02 -2.20 8.47
CA ALA A 176 1.38 -1.77 7.24
C ALA A 176 -0.12 -1.43 7.42
N LEU A 177 -0.62 -1.41 8.67
CA LEU A 177 -2.01 -1.08 8.97
C LEU A 177 -2.36 0.36 8.52
N PRO A 178 -3.64 0.64 8.19
CA PRO A 178 -4.10 1.98 7.86
C PRO A 178 -3.73 3.00 8.97
N PRO A 179 -3.25 4.21 8.63
CA PRO A 179 -2.91 5.24 9.61
C PRO A 179 -4.02 5.52 10.64
N SER A 180 -5.29 5.52 10.22
CA SER A 180 -6.44 5.69 11.12
C SER A 180 -6.55 4.57 12.16
N TRP A 181 -6.25 3.33 11.79
CA TRP A 181 -6.24 2.18 12.70
C TRP A 181 -5.08 2.28 13.68
N VAL A 182 -3.90 2.63 13.16
CA VAL A 182 -2.71 2.83 13.99
C VAL A 182 -2.97 3.88 15.07
N ALA A 183 -3.65 4.98 14.74
CA ALA A 183 -4.03 6.01 15.73
C ALA A 183 -4.93 5.46 16.85
N ILE A 184 -5.95 4.65 16.51
CA ILE A 184 -6.84 4.00 17.49
C ILE A 184 -6.07 3.01 18.35
N LEU A 185 -5.22 2.18 17.75
CA LEU A 185 -4.47 1.13 18.44
C LEU A 185 -3.36 1.71 19.33
N ARG A 186 -2.77 2.85 18.96
CA ARG A 186 -1.77 3.55 19.79
C ARG A 186 -2.38 4.24 21.00
N SER A 187 -3.62 4.70 20.91
CA SER A 187 -4.35 5.31 22.03
C SER A 187 -5.03 4.28 22.94
N SER A 188 -5.10 3.01 22.50
CA SER A 188 -5.74 1.92 23.23
C SER A 188 -4.74 1.04 23.97
N ARG A 189 -5.06 0.68 25.20
CA ARG A 189 -4.28 -0.20 26.07
C ARG A 189 -5.12 -1.41 26.49
N GLY A 190 -4.49 -2.50 26.93
CA GLY A 190 -5.20 -3.68 27.42
C GLY A 190 -4.48 -4.99 27.13
N VAL A 191 -5.26 -6.05 26.90
CA VAL A 191 -4.79 -7.44 26.74
C VAL A 191 -5.08 -7.94 25.33
N TYR A 192 -4.09 -8.58 24.71
CA TYR A 192 -4.17 -9.17 23.39
C TYR A 192 -3.75 -10.64 23.40
N LEU A 193 -4.07 -11.33 22.30
CA LEU A 193 -3.71 -12.72 22.05
C LEU A 193 -2.91 -12.81 20.75
N LEU A 194 -1.79 -13.53 20.79
CA LEU A 194 -1.10 -14.02 19.61
C LEU A 194 -1.38 -15.51 19.45
N THR A 195 -1.74 -15.94 18.25
CA THR A 195 -1.94 -17.37 17.93
C THR A 195 -1.16 -17.74 16.68
N CYS A 196 -0.55 -18.91 16.69
CA CYS A 196 0.11 -19.48 15.50
C CYS A 196 -0.73 -20.64 14.96
N PRO A 197 -1.42 -20.50 13.82
CA PRO A 197 -2.21 -21.59 13.25
C PRO A 197 -1.38 -22.84 12.91
N ALA A 198 -0.09 -22.66 12.58
CA ALA A 198 0.80 -23.75 12.21
C ALA A 198 1.23 -24.60 13.41
N THR A 199 1.62 -23.97 14.51
CA THR A 199 2.09 -24.68 15.72
C THR A 199 0.99 -24.90 16.76
N ARG A 200 -0.17 -24.27 16.57
CA ARG A 200 -1.30 -24.23 17.53
C ARG A 200 -0.94 -23.64 18.88
N GLU A 201 0.16 -22.89 18.94
CA GLU A 201 0.61 -22.19 20.13
C GLU A 201 -0.12 -20.85 20.29
N GLN A 202 -0.30 -20.43 21.54
CA GLN A 202 -0.90 -19.15 21.88
C GLN A 202 -0.07 -18.40 22.92
N TYR A 203 -0.16 -17.07 22.89
CA TYR A 203 0.49 -16.18 23.85
C TYR A 203 -0.44 -15.04 24.24
N VAL A 204 -0.64 -14.85 25.54
CA VAL A 204 -1.37 -13.72 26.09
C VAL A 204 -0.37 -12.65 26.50
N GLY A 205 -0.61 -11.41 26.06
CA GLY A 205 0.23 -10.28 26.40
C GLY A 205 -0.57 -9.03 26.74
N ALA A 206 0.05 -8.15 27.51
CA ALA A 206 -0.47 -6.82 27.81
C ALA A 206 0.26 -5.70 27.05
N ALA A 207 -0.46 -4.61 26.79
CA ALA A 207 0.03 -3.35 26.26
C ALA A 207 -0.41 -2.22 27.21
N PHE A 208 0.47 -1.84 28.15
CA PHE A 208 0.23 -0.79 29.15
C PHE A 208 1.12 0.45 28.96
N ALA A 209 2.27 0.31 28.28
CA ALA A 209 3.21 1.39 28.00
C ALA A 209 2.66 2.42 27.00
N GLN A 210 3.36 3.56 26.89
CA GLN A 210 3.09 4.55 25.84
C GLN A 210 3.16 3.89 24.46
N GLY A 211 2.22 4.25 23.57
CA GLY A 211 2.08 3.66 22.22
C GLY A 211 1.16 2.44 22.10
N GLY A 212 0.60 1.97 23.22
CA GLY A 212 -0.56 1.07 23.23
C GLY A 212 -0.31 -0.28 22.54
N PHE A 213 -1.39 -0.85 21.99
CA PHE A 213 -1.34 -2.14 21.30
C PHE A 213 -0.36 -2.15 20.14
N HIS A 214 -0.41 -1.13 19.28
CA HIS A 214 0.39 -1.08 18.05
C HIS A 214 1.89 -1.14 18.34
N GLU A 215 2.39 -0.30 19.26
CA GLU A 215 3.82 -0.29 19.58
C GLU A 215 4.30 -1.64 20.13
N ARG A 216 3.50 -2.27 21.00
CA ARG A 216 3.81 -3.58 21.55
C ARG A 216 3.86 -4.67 20.47
N TRP A 217 2.98 -4.62 19.48
CA TRP A 217 2.95 -5.60 18.39
C TRP A 217 4.09 -5.40 17.39
N VAL A 218 4.49 -4.16 17.10
CA VAL A 218 5.70 -3.87 16.31
C VAL A 218 6.95 -4.42 16.99
N GLN A 219 7.07 -4.29 18.33
CA GLN A 219 8.17 -4.89 19.07
C GLN A 219 8.23 -6.42 18.89
N HIS A 220 7.07 -7.10 18.91
CA HIS A 220 7.00 -8.54 18.66
C HIS A 220 7.38 -8.91 17.23
N ALA A 221 6.87 -8.18 16.23
CA ALA A 221 7.22 -8.39 14.83
C ALA A 221 8.73 -8.19 14.58
N GLY A 222 9.33 -7.18 15.22
CA GLY A 222 10.77 -6.91 15.22
C GLY A 222 11.61 -7.80 16.15
N ARG A 223 10.98 -8.75 16.86
CA ARG A 223 11.62 -9.71 17.79
C ARG A 223 12.39 -9.08 18.96
N GLN A 224 11.87 -7.99 19.52
CA GLN A 224 12.42 -7.25 20.67
C GLN A 224 11.65 -7.54 21.97
N GLY A 225 12.30 -7.39 23.14
CA GLY A 225 11.67 -7.62 24.45
C GLY A 225 11.31 -9.09 24.73
N ASP A 226 10.15 -9.34 25.36
CA ASP A 226 9.63 -10.69 25.66
C ASP A 226 9.37 -11.55 24.41
N ALA A 227 9.50 -10.94 23.22
CA ALA A 227 9.39 -11.62 21.94
C ALA A 227 10.45 -12.72 21.71
N ILE A 228 11.41 -12.87 22.63
CA ILE A 228 12.34 -14.00 22.71
C ILE A 228 11.60 -15.34 22.62
N ALA A 229 10.39 -15.44 23.18
CA ALA A 229 9.55 -16.64 23.09
C ALA A 229 9.18 -17.05 21.65
N PHE A 230 9.24 -16.12 20.69
CA PHE A 230 8.83 -16.34 19.29
C PHE A 230 10.01 -16.45 18.32
N ARG A 231 11.27 -16.26 18.75
CA ARG A 231 12.44 -16.08 17.85
C ARG A 231 12.68 -17.22 16.86
N SER A 232 12.26 -18.44 17.18
CA SER A 232 12.39 -19.59 16.29
C SER A 232 11.36 -19.64 15.14
N ARG A 233 10.45 -18.66 15.04
CA ARG A 233 9.34 -18.63 14.04
C ARG A 233 9.25 -17.30 13.30
N ALA A 234 8.68 -17.32 12.10
CA ALA A 234 8.48 -16.09 11.31
C ALA A 234 7.30 -15.28 11.89
N PRO A 235 7.36 -13.94 11.90
CA PRO A 235 6.23 -13.11 12.34
C PRO A 235 4.93 -13.38 11.56
N SER A 236 5.03 -13.77 10.28
CA SER A 236 3.89 -14.17 9.44
C SER A 236 3.14 -15.40 9.96
N ASP A 237 3.76 -16.19 10.83
CA ASP A 237 3.13 -17.38 11.39
C ASP A 237 2.08 -17.04 12.45
N TYR A 238 2.13 -15.80 12.98
CA TYR A 238 1.25 -15.36 14.07
C TYR A 238 0.14 -14.44 13.59
N ARG A 239 -1.03 -14.62 14.20
CA ARG A 239 -2.15 -13.67 14.15
C ARG A 239 -2.29 -12.98 15.49
N VAL A 240 -2.66 -11.71 15.44
CA VAL A 240 -2.91 -10.87 16.61
C VAL A 240 -4.39 -10.48 16.70
N SER A 241 -4.96 -10.60 17.90
CA SER A 241 -6.32 -10.16 18.23
C SER A 241 -6.38 -9.51 19.61
N ILE A 242 -7.40 -8.69 19.86
CA ILE A 242 -7.59 -8.02 21.16
C ILE A 242 -8.56 -8.85 22.01
N LEU A 243 -8.21 -9.11 23.27
CA LEU A 243 -9.07 -9.82 24.21
C LEU A 243 -9.88 -8.85 25.07
N GLU A 244 -9.23 -7.79 25.56
CA GLU A 244 -9.84 -6.81 26.45
C GLU A 244 -9.16 -5.45 26.30
N VAL A 245 -9.96 -4.39 26.19
CA VAL A 245 -9.47 -3.00 26.18
C VAL A 245 -9.65 -2.42 27.57
N ALA A 246 -8.58 -1.83 28.09
CA ALA A 246 -8.60 -1.19 29.39
C ALA A 246 -9.34 0.15 29.33
N GLY A 247 -10.11 0.46 30.37
CA GLY A 247 -10.75 1.77 30.52
C GLY A 247 -9.74 2.90 30.56
N SER A 248 -10.15 4.12 30.21
CA SER A 248 -9.27 5.30 30.18
C SER A 248 -8.61 5.62 31.53
N LEU A 249 -9.28 5.28 32.64
CA LEU A 249 -8.79 5.48 34.01
C LEU A 249 -7.98 4.29 34.56
N ALA A 250 -7.84 3.20 33.80
CA ALA A 250 -7.12 2.02 34.26
C ALA A 250 -5.62 2.31 34.44
N THR A 251 -5.09 1.88 35.57
CA THR A 251 -3.65 1.92 35.86
C THR A 251 -2.93 0.75 35.19
N ASP A 252 -1.61 0.84 35.10
CA ASP A 252 -0.80 -0.26 34.55
C ASP A 252 -0.96 -1.54 35.37
N GLN A 253 -1.13 -1.40 36.70
CA GLN A 253 -1.40 -2.53 37.59
C GLN A 253 -2.74 -3.19 37.28
N ASP A 254 -3.78 -2.43 36.94
CA ASP A 254 -5.08 -2.99 36.54
C ASP A 254 -4.94 -3.82 35.26
N ILE A 255 -4.16 -3.32 34.28
CA ILE A 255 -3.92 -4.04 33.02
C ILE A 255 -3.12 -5.32 33.26
N ILE A 256 -2.14 -5.31 34.17
CA ILE A 256 -1.42 -6.51 34.58
C ILE A 256 -2.37 -7.54 35.20
N VAL A 257 -3.29 -7.11 36.07
CA VAL A 257 -4.31 -7.99 36.66
C VAL A 257 -5.24 -8.56 35.58
N MET A 258 -5.64 -7.75 34.58
CA MET A 258 -6.41 -8.23 33.42
C MET A 258 -5.64 -9.31 32.65
N GLU A 259 -4.35 -9.10 32.39
CA GLU A 259 -3.49 -10.06 31.68
C GLU A 259 -3.42 -11.40 32.43
N GLN A 260 -3.21 -11.37 33.75
CA GLN A 260 -3.14 -12.57 34.59
C GLN A 260 -4.44 -13.37 34.53
N ARG A 261 -5.59 -12.68 34.53
CA ARG A 261 -6.90 -13.30 34.38
C ARG A 261 -7.04 -14.03 33.04
N TRP A 262 -6.59 -13.42 31.94
CA TRP A 262 -6.62 -14.05 30.62
C TRP A 262 -5.63 -15.20 30.48
N LYS A 263 -4.42 -15.07 31.03
CA LYS A 263 -3.44 -16.17 31.10
C LYS A 263 -4.02 -17.40 31.80
N ALA A 264 -4.70 -17.20 32.93
CA ALA A 264 -5.35 -18.28 33.66
C ALA A 264 -6.52 -18.90 32.88
N LYS A 265 -7.42 -18.07 32.30
CA LYS A 265 -8.57 -18.56 31.53
C LYS A 265 -8.18 -19.35 30.28
N LEU A 266 -7.16 -18.88 29.57
CA LEU A 266 -6.67 -19.50 28.34
C LEU A 266 -5.58 -20.54 28.60
N GLN A 267 -5.15 -20.71 29.86
CA GLN A 267 -4.10 -21.63 30.29
C GLN A 267 -2.82 -21.46 29.43
N SER A 268 -2.45 -20.21 29.17
CA SER A 268 -1.39 -19.89 28.19
C SER A 268 0.02 -20.16 28.71
N ARG A 269 0.17 -20.53 29.99
CA ARG A 269 1.42 -21.01 30.60
C ARG A 269 1.61 -22.50 30.38
N GLU A 270 0.54 -23.26 30.59
CA GLU A 270 0.51 -24.72 30.49
C GLU A 270 0.43 -25.17 29.04
N MET A 271 -0.39 -24.47 28.24
CA MET A 271 -0.72 -24.84 26.86
C MET A 271 -0.29 -23.78 25.84
N GLY A 272 0.56 -22.84 26.23
CA GLY A 272 0.99 -21.73 25.38
C GLY A 272 2.46 -21.36 25.55
N LEU A 273 2.76 -20.13 25.14
CA LEU A 273 4.12 -19.58 25.09
C LEU A 273 4.43 -18.66 26.27
N ASN A 274 3.48 -18.40 27.17
CA ASN A 274 3.79 -17.64 28.37
C ASN A 274 4.69 -18.47 29.29
N ARG A 275 5.73 -17.85 29.83
CA ARG A 275 6.70 -18.46 30.76
C ARG A 275 6.78 -17.74 32.11
N ASN A 276 6.07 -16.61 32.21
CA ASN A 276 5.89 -15.80 33.41
C ASN A 276 4.46 -15.91 33.92
#